data_AF-A0A914NLQ9-F1
#
_entry.id   AF-A0A914NLQ9-F1
#
_cell.length_a   1.000
_cell.length_b   1.000
_cell.length_c   1.000
_cell.angle_alpha   90.00
_cell.angle_beta   90.00
_cell.angle_gamma   90.00
#
_symmetry.space_group_name_H-M   'P 1'
#
loop_
_entity.id
_entity.type
_entity.pdbx_description
1 polymer ?
#
loop_
_entity_poly.entity_id
_entity_poly.type
_entity_poly.pdbx_seq_one_letter_code
_entity_poly.pdbx_strand_id
1 'polypeptide(L)'
;MQESSIPLDTSHIQIKFFTKDERFSDQLPKQIFNVPISSESEQLNILINKVGETNDNWKQLKFDFLIDSILLRVSLFDFIDTYKLSLENIIELECIEQSPAPVPQLDLTDSEWVADVKIINEK
;
A
#
# COMPACT_ATOMS: atom_id res chain seq x y z
N MET A 1 -16.24 22.47 28.96
CA MET A 1 -16.41 21.53 27.84
C MET A 1 -15.03 20.97 27.58
N GLN A 2 -14.75 19.73 28.01
CA GLN A 2 -13.45 19.10 27.84
C GLN A 2 -13.38 18.47 26.45
N GLU A 3 -12.56 19.03 25.56
CA GLU A 3 -12.05 18.30 24.40
C GLU A 3 -11.10 17.23 24.92
N SER A 4 -11.57 15.99 25.00
CA SER A 4 -10.75 14.83 25.24
C SER A 4 -9.86 14.59 24.03
N SER A 5 -8.69 15.23 24.04
CA SER A 5 -7.59 14.97 23.11
C SER A 5 -7.04 13.58 23.44
N ILE A 6 -7.46 12.56 22.71
CA ILE A 6 -6.83 11.24 22.78
C ILE A 6 -5.38 11.43 22.28
N PRO A 7 -4.35 11.00 23.03
CA PRO A 7 -2.98 11.08 22.55
C PRO A 7 -2.85 10.20 21.29
N LEU A 8 -2.70 10.84 20.12
CA LEU A 8 -2.59 10.19 18.81
C LEU A 8 -1.56 9.04 18.82
N ASP A 9 -0.50 9.18 19.61
CA ASP A 9 0.63 8.24 19.69
C ASP A 9 0.30 6.89 20.36
N THR A 10 -0.88 6.75 20.98
CA THR A 10 -1.26 5.51 21.69
C THR A 10 -2.49 4.82 21.11
N SER A 11 -3.21 5.47 20.20
CA SER A 11 -4.42 4.89 19.64
C SER A 11 -4.07 3.85 18.58
N HIS A 12 -4.76 2.70 18.63
CA HIS A 12 -4.53 1.58 17.73
C HIS A 12 -5.82 1.23 17.00
N ILE A 13 -5.68 0.72 15.78
CA ILE A 13 -6.78 0.24 14.94
C ILE A 13 -6.52 -1.17 14.44
N GLN A 14 -7.61 -1.86 14.12
CA GLN A 14 -7.58 -3.18 13.51
C GLN A 14 -7.51 -3.06 12.00
N ILE A 15 -6.50 -3.69 11.41
CA ILE A 15 -6.33 -3.78 9.96
C ILE A 15 -6.26 -5.24 9.52
N LYS A 16 -6.60 -5.49 8.26
CA LYS A 16 -6.42 -6.79 7.62
C LYS A 16 -5.86 -6.59 6.21
N PHE A 17 -4.77 -7.25 5.89
CA PHE A 17 -4.21 -7.23 4.55
C PHE A 17 -4.98 -8.17 3.63
N PHE A 18 -5.21 -7.74 2.39
CA PHE A 18 -5.68 -8.59 1.29
C PHE A 18 -5.03 -8.14 -0.01
N THR A 19 -5.14 -8.94 -1.07
CA THR A 19 -4.71 -8.55 -2.42
C THR A 19 -5.69 -9.13 -3.44
N LYS A 20 -5.85 -8.46 -4.57
CA LYS A 20 -6.53 -9.00 -5.75
C LYS A 20 -5.56 -9.67 -6.74
N ASP A 21 -4.26 -9.54 -6.48
CA ASP A 21 -3.23 -10.14 -7.32
C ASP A 21 -3.03 -11.62 -6.96
N GLU A 22 -3.43 -12.50 -7.88
CA GLU A 22 -3.34 -13.95 -7.71
C GLU A 22 -1.90 -14.43 -7.52
N ARG A 23 -0.89 -13.67 -7.98
CA ARG A 23 0.54 -14.05 -7.88
C ARG A 23 1.02 -14.21 -6.43
N PHE A 24 0.41 -13.51 -5.48
CA PHE A 24 0.82 -13.53 -4.07
C PHE A 24 -0.35 -13.60 -3.06
N SER A 25 -1.58 -13.85 -3.53
CA SER A 25 -2.76 -14.03 -2.67
C SER A 25 -2.58 -15.07 -1.57
N ASP A 26 -1.93 -16.20 -1.86
CA ASP A 26 -1.71 -17.27 -0.88
C ASP A 26 -0.55 -16.99 0.09
N GLN A 27 0.32 -16.04 -0.23
CA GLN A 27 1.49 -15.70 0.57
C GLN A 27 1.16 -14.63 1.62
N LEU A 28 0.08 -13.87 1.43
CA LEU A 28 -0.27 -12.75 2.30
C LEU A 28 -0.79 -13.22 3.66
N PRO A 29 -0.36 -12.60 4.77
CA PRO A 29 -0.91 -12.89 6.10
C PRO A 29 -2.41 -12.60 6.18
N LYS A 30 -3.21 -13.62 6.55
CA LYS A 30 -4.69 -13.51 6.64
C LYS A 30 -5.19 -13.06 8.02
N GLN A 31 -4.29 -12.86 8.98
CA GLN A 31 -4.59 -12.45 10.34
C GLN A 31 -4.94 -10.96 10.43
N ILE A 32 -5.64 -10.58 11.50
CA ILE A 32 -5.91 -9.18 11.84
C ILE A 32 -4.74 -8.64 12.66
N PHE A 33 -4.34 -7.40 12.38
CA PHE A 33 -3.27 -6.72 13.10
C PHE A 33 -3.82 -5.50 13.84
N ASN A 34 -3.32 -5.29 15.06
CA ASN A 34 -3.50 -4.02 15.77
C ASN A 34 -2.29 -3.14 15.46
N VAL A 35 -2.51 -2.00 14.80
CA VAL A 35 -1.45 -1.07 14.43
C VAL A 35 -1.72 0.33 14.99
N PRO A 36 -0.69 1.10 15.35
CA PRO A 36 -0.87 2.51 15.70
C PRO A 36 -1.51 3.29 14.56
N ILE A 37 -2.42 4.21 14.87
CA ILE A 37 -3.05 5.09 13.87
C ILE A 37 -2.05 6.03 13.18
N SER A 38 -0.89 6.26 13.78
CA SER A 38 0.20 7.02 13.19
C SER A 38 0.98 6.25 12.12
N SER A 39 0.68 4.97 11.89
CA SER A 39 1.40 4.16 10.91
C SER A 39 1.16 4.69 9.49
N GLU A 40 2.24 4.81 8.72
CA GLU A 40 2.23 5.11 7.29
C GLU A 40 2.59 3.86 6.48
N SER A 41 2.58 4.00 5.15
CA SER A 41 2.89 2.91 4.23
C SER A 41 4.27 2.27 4.47
N GLU A 42 5.26 3.01 5.00
CA GLU A 42 6.57 2.42 5.32
C GLU A 42 6.48 1.42 6.49
N GLN A 43 5.82 1.79 7.59
CA GLN A 43 5.66 0.92 8.75
C GLN A 43 4.79 -0.29 8.41
N LEU A 44 3.76 -0.12 7.58
CA LEU A 44 2.92 -1.21 7.10
C LEU A 44 3.70 -2.18 6.20
N ASN A 45 4.61 -1.68 5.36
CA ASN A 45 5.54 -2.51 4.58
C ASN A 45 6.48 -3.32 5.47
N ILE A 46 7.02 -2.72 6.53
CA ILE A 46 7.87 -3.42 7.49
C ILE A 46 7.06 -4.52 8.19
N LEU A 47 5.82 -4.23 8.59
CA LEU A 47 4.94 -5.19 9.25
C LEU A 47 4.63 -6.39 8.35
N ILE A 48 4.15 -6.15 7.13
CA ILE A 48 3.73 -7.24 6.24
C ILE A 48 4.90 -8.16 5.86
N ASN A 49 6.08 -7.59 5.62
CA ASN A 49 7.27 -8.37 5.30
C ASN A 49 7.76 -9.19 6.50
N LYS A 50 7.81 -8.62 7.71
CA LYS A 50 8.20 -9.34 8.93
C LYS A 50 7.28 -10.53 9.23
N VAL A 51 5.98 -10.36 9.01
CA VAL A 51 5.02 -11.44 9.25
C VAL A 51 5.11 -12.47 8.12
N GLY A 52 5.28 -12.02 6.88
CA GLY A 52 5.48 -12.86 5.72
C GLY A 52 6.69 -13.78 5.82
N GLU A 53 7.81 -13.33 6.42
CA GLU A 53 9.02 -14.14 6.65
C GLU A 53 8.78 -15.45 7.42
N THR A 54 7.64 -15.62 8.08
CA THR A 54 7.25 -16.89 8.71
C THR A 54 6.80 -17.97 7.71
N ASN A 55 6.57 -17.59 6.46
CA ASN A 55 6.22 -18.48 5.35
C ASN A 55 7.45 -18.71 4.46
N ASP A 56 7.85 -19.97 4.27
CA ASP A 56 9.05 -20.35 3.50
C ASP A 56 9.03 -19.84 2.04
N ASN A 57 7.85 -19.55 1.49
CA ASN A 57 7.69 -19.05 0.11
C ASN A 57 7.56 -17.53 0.03
N TRP A 58 7.75 -16.80 1.13
CA TRP A 58 7.59 -15.34 1.14
C TRP A 58 8.72 -14.65 0.38
N LYS A 59 8.33 -13.87 -0.63
CA LYS A 59 9.23 -12.95 -1.30
C LYS A 59 9.07 -11.56 -0.68
N GLN A 60 10.18 -11.01 -0.20
CA GLN A 60 10.19 -9.64 0.29
C GLN A 60 9.87 -8.68 -0.87
N LEU A 61 8.77 -7.94 -0.73
CA LEU A 61 8.26 -7.02 -1.73
C LEU A 61 7.90 -5.69 -1.07
N LYS A 62 7.89 -4.64 -1.88
CA LYS A 62 7.37 -3.34 -1.47
C LYS A 62 5.96 -3.20 -2.01
N PHE A 63 5.04 -2.81 -1.13
CA PHE A 63 3.63 -2.67 -1.44
C PHE A 63 3.20 -1.20 -1.33
N ASP A 64 2.30 -0.81 -2.23
CA ASP A 64 1.39 0.30 -2.03
C ASP A 64 0.09 -0.25 -1.42
N PHE A 65 -0.57 0.55 -0.57
CA PHE A 65 -1.77 0.14 0.16
C PHE A 65 -2.98 0.94 -0.25
N LEU A 66 -4.13 0.30 -0.43
CA LEU A 66 -5.40 0.97 -0.71
C LEU A 66 -6.41 0.65 0.38
N ILE A 67 -7.18 1.67 0.75
CA ILE A 67 -8.37 1.57 1.59
C ILE A 67 -9.53 2.04 0.72
N ASP A 68 -10.56 1.21 0.54
CA ASP A 68 -11.71 1.51 -0.33
C ASP A 68 -11.32 1.98 -1.75
N SER A 69 -10.30 1.33 -2.33
CA SER A 69 -9.73 1.66 -3.66
C SER A 69 -9.02 3.03 -3.75
N ILE A 70 -8.76 3.67 -2.61
CA ILE A 70 -8.01 4.92 -2.54
C ILE A 70 -6.64 4.65 -1.94
N LEU A 71 -5.62 5.21 -2.57
CA LEU A 71 -4.22 4.99 -2.22
C LEU A 71 -3.83 5.69 -0.91
N LEU A 72 -3.26 4.94 0.02
CA LEU A 72 -2.73 5.45 1.29
C LEU A 72 -1.41 6.17 1.04
N ARG A 73 -1.44 7.50 1.15
CA ARG A 73 -0.28 8.41 0.95
C ARG A 73 0.12 9.18 2.21
N VAL A 74 -0.64 9.02 3.27
CA VAL A 74 -0.48 9.70 4.57
C VAL A 74 -0.61 8.67 5.68
N SER A 75 -0.58 9.10 6.94
CA SER A 75 -0.85 8.22 8.08
C SER A 75 -2.26 7.65 8.03
N LEU A 76 -2.49 6.49 8.67
CA LEU A 76 -3.83 5.92 8.82
C LEU A 76 -4.78 6.90 9.50
N PHE A 77 -4.31 7.66 10.49
CA PHE A 77 -5.09 8.71 11.15
C PHE A 77 -5.58 9.77 10.17
N ASP A 78 -4.67 10.39 9.41
CA ASP A 78 -5.02 11.46 8.47
C ASP A 78 -5.97 10.94 7.39
N PHE A 79 -5.75 9.71 6.92
CA PHE A 79 -6.62 9.07 5.95
C PHE A 79 -8.03 8.86 6.52
N ILE A 80 -8.13 8.25 7.70
CA ILE A 80 -9.42 7.99 8.37
C ILE A 80 -10.15 9.29 8.67
N ASP A 81 -9.46 10.33 9.14
CA ASP A 81 -10.08 11.62 9.42
C ASP A 81 -10.55 12.32 8.13
N THR A 82 -9.77 12.22 7.05
CA THR A 82 -10.11 12.80 5.74
C THR A 82 -11.35 12.15 5.15
N TYR A 83 -11.41 10.81 5.16
CA TYR A 83 -12.51 10.04 4.57
C TYR A 83 -13.64 9.70 5.56
N LYS A 84 -13.55 10.18 6.81
CA LYS A 84 -14.50 9.96 7.91
C LYS A 84 -14.85 8.47 8.09
N LEU A 85 -13.84 7.61 8.04
CA LEU A 85 -14.01 6.17 8.24
C LEU A 85 -14.27 5.87 9.72
N SER A 86 -15.09 4.83 9.98
CA SER A 86 -15.35 4.38 11.35
C SER A 86 -14.17 3.58 11.89
N LEU A 87 -13.75 3.90 13.11
CA LEU A 87 -12.72 3.17 13.87
C LEU A 87 -13.23 1.86 14.49
N GLU A 88 -14.55 1.64 14.49
CA GLU A 88 -15.18 0.45 15.09
C GLU A 88 -15.02 -0.81 14.22
N ASN A 89 -14.64 -0.63 12.95
CA ASN A 89 -14.53 -1.70 11.98
C ASN A 89 -13.07 -2.06 11.69
N ILE A 90 -12.85 -3.30 11.26
CA ILE A 90 -11.57 -3.74 10.70
C ILE A 90 -11.38 -3.05 9.34
N ILE A 91 -10.29 -2.31 9.19
CA ILE A 91 -9.95 -1.67 7.91
C ILE A 91 -9.25 -2.67 7.01
N GLU A 92 -9.80 -2.91 5.84
CA GLU A 92 -9.19 -3.78 4.83
C GLU A 92 -8.17 -2.99 4.00
N LEU A 93 -6.92 -3.49 3.97
CA LEU A 93 -5.81 -2.91 3.22
C LEU A 93 -5.50 -3.77 2.00
N GLU A 94 -5.83 -3.27 0.83
CA GLU A 94 -5.43 -3.89 -0.44
C GLU A 94 -3.94 -3.65 -0.68
N CYS A 95 -3.17 -4.72 -0.83
CA CYS A 95 -1.74 -4.70 -1.09
C CYS A 95 -1.48 -4.81 -2.59
N ILE A 96 -0.87 -3.78 -3.19
CA ILE A 96 -0.46 -3.79 -4.60
C ILE A 96 1.06 -3.73 -4.66
N GLU A 97 1.68 -4.59 -5.46
CA GLU A 97 3.14 -4.55 -5.68
C GLU A 97 3.55 -3.16 -6.21
N GLN A 98 4.43 -2.47 -5.48
CA GLN A 98 4.89 -1.15 -5.86
C GLN A 98 5.81 -1.26 -7.08
N SER A 99 5.40 -0.65 -8.19
CA SER A 99 6.27 -0.49 -9.36
C SER A 99 7.24 0.68 -9.14
N PRO A 100 8.53 0.53 -9.49
CA PRO A 100 9.45 1.66 -9.47
C PRO A 100 8.98 2.75 -10.45
N ALA A 101 9.30 4.02 -10.12
CA ALA A 101 9.03 5.11 -11.04
C ALA A 101 9.72 4.85 -12.39
N PRO A 102 9.05 5.12 -13.53
CA PRO A 102 9.65 4.95 -14.83
C PRO A 102 10.87 5.88 -14.94
N VAL A 103 12.00 5.31 -15.31
CA VAL A 103 13.26 6.06 -15.51
C VAL A 103 13.46 6.26 -17.01
N PRO A 104 13.87 7.45 -17.47
CA PRO A 104 14.27 7.64 -18.86
C PRO A 104 15.41 6.68 -19.22
N GLN A 105 15.16 5.76 -20.16
CA GLN A 105 16.17 4.77 -20.60
C GLN A 105 16.86 5.19 -21.89
N LEU A 106 16.11 5.79 -22.80
CA LEU A 106 16.56 6.15 -24.13
C LEU A 106 15.89 7.44 -24.56
N ASP A 107 16.67 8.31 -25.16
CA ASP A 107 16.21 9.48 -25.90
C ASP A 107 16.50 9.22 -27.37
N LEU A 108 15.47 9.30 -28.21
CA LEU A 108 15.56 9.15 -29.66
C LEU A 108 15.43 10.54 -30.27
N THR A 109 16.57 11.16 -30.53
CA THR A 109 16.61 12.48 -31.15
C THR A 109 16.43 12.35 -32.66
N ASP A 110 15.37 12.95 -33.19
CA ASP A 110 15.15 13.14 -34.63
C ASP A 110 15.11 14.64 -34.95
N SER A 111 15.44 15.02 -36.18
CA SER A 111 15.41 16.41 -36.64
C SER A 111 13.99 16.92 -36.90
N GLU A 112 13.04 16.01 -37.10
CA GLU A 112 11.63 16.30 -37.35
C GLU A 112 10.73 15.76 -36.23
N TRP A 113 9.46 16.17 -36.18
CA TRP A 113 8.52 15.70 -35.15
C TRP A 113 8.11 14.25 -35.36
N VAL A 114 8.15 13.47 -34.27
CA VAL A 114 7.60 12.11 -34.24
C VAL A 114 6.09 12.19 -34.11
N ALA A 115 5.36 11.73 -35.13
CA ALA A 115 3.90 11.78 -35.17
C ALA A 115 3.21 10.55 -34.53
N ASP A 116 3.89 9.39 -34.48
CA ASP A 116 3.36 8.15 -33.92
C ASP A 116 4.49 7.25 -33.38
N VAL A 117 4.18 6.46 -32.35
CA VAL A 117 5.10 5.47 -31.75
C VAL A 117 4.35 4.17 -31.52
N LYS A 118 4.88 3.07 -32.06
CA LYS A 118 4.30 1.73 -31.90
C LYS A 118 5.32 0.74 -31.38
N ILE A 119 4.91 -0.06 -30.40
CA ILE A 119 5.68 -1.21 -29.90
C ILE A 119 5.15 -2.48 -30.59
N ILE A 120 6.06 -3.29 -31.13
CA ILE A 120 5.75 -4.62 -31.67
C ILE A 120 6.44 -5.64 -30.77
N ASN A 121 5.64 -6.41 -30.02
CA ASN A 121 6.17 -7.54 -29.26
C ASN A 121 6.34 -8.72 -30.23
N GLU A 122 7.56 -9.23 -30.37
CA GLU A 122 7.77 -10.50 -31.06
C GLU A 122 7.11 -11.63 -30.27
N LYS A 123 6.47 -12.55 -31.00
CA LYS A 123 5.64 -13.63 -30.45
C LYS A 123 6.47 -14.83 -30.02
#